data_AF-A0A139R7G6-F1
#
_entry.id   AF-A0A139R7G6-F1
#
_cell.length_a   1.000
_cell.length_b   1.000
_cell.length_c   1.000
_cell.angle_alpha   90.00
_cell.angle_beta   90.00
_cell.angle_gamma   90.00
#
_symmetry.space_group_name_H-M   'P 1'
#
loop_
_entity.id
_entity.type
_entity.pdbx_description
1 polymer ?
#
loop_
_entity_poly.entity_id
_entity_poly.type
_entity_poly.pdbx_seq_one_letter_code
_entity_poly.pdbx_strand_id
1 'polypeptide(L)'
;MIGENKQHQEIGVIVKDKSKKITTVQMKNGLSAAEVRNLVKSKYQPKRITSLGLAIYEQVPVWEVTFTDRQGNLNLITFQFSDGKAVRTIQHL
;
A
#
# COMPACT_ATOMS: atom_id res chain seq x y z
N MET A 1 2.31 5.00 7.99
CA MET A 1 2.11 4.66 9.42
C MET A 1 0.62 4.63 9.71
N ILE A 2 0.16 3.83 10.66
CA ILE A 2 -1.22 3.88 11.17
C ILE A 2 -1.16 4.47 12.59
N GLY A 3 -2.13 5.30 12.95
CA GLY A 3 -2.28 5.88 14.29
C GLY A 3 -3.71 6.33 14.53
N GLU A 4 -3.93 7.12 15.59
CA GLU A 4 -5.25 7.66 15.93
C GLU A 4 -5.22 9.20 15.91
N ASN A 5 -6.33 9.82 15.50
CA ASN A 5 -6.53 11.27 15.65
C ASN A 5 -7.12 11.63 17.02
N LYS A 6 -7.30 12.94 17.30
CA LYS A 6 -7.88 13.44 18.57
C LYS A 6 -9.32 12.99 18.82
N GLN A 7 -10.00 12.48 17.79
CA GLN A 7 -11.35 11.95 17.84
C GLN A 7 -11.38 10.42 17.94
N HIS A 8 -10.25 9.77 18.27
CA HIS A 8 -10.11 8.30 18.35
C HIS A 8 -10.43 7.57 17.04
N GLN A 9 -10.23 8.22 15.90
CA GLN A 9 -10.40 7.60 14.59
C GLN A 9 -9.05 7.11 14.08
N GLU A 10 -9.01 5.87 13.59
CA GLU A 10 -7.83 5.29 12.97
C GLU A 10 -7.50 6.04 11.66
N ILE A 11 -6.26 6.51 11.54
CA ILE A 11 -5.75 7.25 10.39
C ILE A 11 -4.47 6.63 9.84
N GLY A 12 -4.35 6.66 8.53
CA GLY A 12 -3.11 6.39 7.81
C GLY A 12 -2.34 7.71 7.63
N VAL A 13 -1.08 7.74 8.03
CA VAL A 13 -0.17 8.88 7.87
C VAL A 13 0.85 8.54 6.79
N ILE A 14 0.91 9.41 5.77
CA ILE A 14 1.84 9.33 4.64
C ILE A 14 2.73 10.56 4.66
N VAL A 15 4.04 10.35 4.76
CA VAL A 15 5.04 11.41 4.77
C VAL A 15 5.75 11.43 3.42
N LYS A 16 5.75 12.59 2.75
CA LYS A 16 6.48 12.77 1.50
C LYS A 16 7.85 13.37 1.77
N ASP A 17 8.87 12.52 1.85
CA ASP A 17 10.23 12.82 2.34
C ASP A 17 10.83 14.14 1.84
N LYS A 18 10.75 14.42 0.53
CA LYS A 18 11.36 15.64 -0.05
C LYS A 18 10.69 16.94 0.38
N SER A 19 9.41 16.90 0.75
CA SER A 19 8.59 18.10 1.02
C SER A 19 8.16 18.23 2.47
N LYS A 20 8.40 17.20 3.30
CA LYS A 20 7.81 17.02 4.63
C LYS A 20 6.27 17.17 4.66
N LYS A 21 5.60 17.15 3.50
CA LYS A 21 4.15 17.21 3.41
C LYS A 21 3.58 15.92 3.99
N ILE A 22 2.71 16.09 4.99
CA ILE A 22 1.96 15.01 5.61
C ILE A 22 0.59 14.94 4.93
N THR A 23 0.22 13.74 4.50
CA THR A 23 -1.14 13.43 4.06
C THR A 23 -1.73 12.41 5.02
N THR A 24 -2.95 12.64 5.49
CA THR A 24 -3.69 11.70 6.33
C THR A 24 -4.89 11.14 5.58
N VAL A 25 -5.16 9.85 5.77
CA VAL A 25 -6.37 9.18 5.28
C VAL A 25 -7.12 8.57 6.46
N GLN A 26 -8.45 8.56 6.42
CA GLN A 26 -9.23 7.79 7.40
C GLN A 26 -9.19 6.31 6.99
N MET A 27 -8.72 5.43 7.88
CA MET A 27 -8.50 4.03 7.52
C MET A 27 -9.80 3.31 7.13
N LYS A 28 -10.92 3.71 7.72
CA LYS A 28 -12.26 3.19 7.39
C LYS A 28 -12.72 3.48 5.94
N ASN A 29 -12.07 4.40 5.23
CA ASN A 29 -12.48 4.82 3.87
C ASN A 29 -11.77 4.03 2.76
N GLY A 30 -10.99 3.01 3.10
CA GLY A 30 -10.25 2.22 2.12
C GLY A 30 -9.77 0.90 2.70
N LEU A 31 -8.89 0.24 1.96
CA LEU A 31 -8.37 -1.06 2.36
C LEU A 31 -7.36 -0.95 3.50
N SER A 32 -7.47 -1.88 4.44
CA SER A 32 -6.46 -2.16 5.44
C SER A 32 -5.24 -2.87 4.84
N ALA A 33 -4.11 -2.83 5.55
CA ALA A 33 -2.92 -3.59 5.19
C ALA A 33 -3.18 -5.12 5.11
N ALA A 34 -4.11 -5.62 5.93
CA ALA A 34 -4.48 -7.04 5.94
C ALA A 34 -5.22 -7.44 4.65
N GLU A 35 -6.18 -6.61 4.22
CA GLU A 35 -6.91 -6.82 2.97
C GLU A 35 -6.00 -6.77 1.76
N VAL A 36 -5.09 -5.80 1.69
CA VAL A 36 -4.10 -5.71 0.60
C VAL A 36 -3.17 -6.92 0.59
N ARG A 37 -2.71 -7.38 1.76
CA ARG A 37 -1.91 -8.60 1.87
C ARG A 37 -2.65 -9.83 1.34
N ASN A 38 -3.94 -9.96 1.66
CA ASN A 38 -4.77 -11.05 1.19
C ASN A 38 -5.04 -10.97 -0.31
N LEU A 39 -5.30 -9.78 -0.84
CA LEU A 39 -5.43 -9.51 -2.27
C LEU A 39 -4.18 -9.94 -3.04
N VAL A 40 -2.99 -9.59 -2.54
CA VAL A 40 -1.73 -9.96 -3.17
C VAL A 40 -1.50 -11.48 -3.11
N LYS A 41 -1.80 -12.10 -1.96
CA LYS A 41 -1.70 -13.55 -1.80
C LYS A 41 -2.61 -14.32 -2.76
N SER A 42 -3.87 -13.88 -2.90
CA SER A 42 -4.84 -14.57 -3.79
C SER A 42 -4.49 -14.38 -5.26
N LYS A 43 -4.08 -13.16 -5.66
CA LYS A 43 -3.88 -12.82 -7.08
C LYS A 43 -2.52 -13.24 -7.63
N TYR A 44 -1.44 -13.11 -6.84
CA TYR A 44 -0.07 -13.31 -7.33
C TYR A 44 0.65 -14.50 -6.71
N GLN A 45 0.10 -15.10 -5.64
CA GLN A 45 0.70 -16.24 -4.95
C GLN A 45 2.20 -16.09 -4.68
N PRO A 46 2.62 -14.95 -4.08
CA PRO A 46 4.03 -14.63 -3.91
C PRO A 46 4.71 -15.65 -3.00
N LYS A 47 6.02 -15.84 -3.21
CA LYS A 47 6.87 -16.58 -2.27
C LYS A 47 6.97 -15.83 -0.94
N ARG A 48 7.13 -14.50 -1.01
CA ARG A 48 7.21 -13.62 0.17
C ARG A 48 6.82 -12.19 -0.20
N ILE A 49 5.99 -11.55 0.62
CA ILE A 49 5.79 -10.09 0.56
C ILE A 49 6.95 -9.43 1.33
N THR A 50 7.70 -8.57 0.66
CA THR A 50 8.91 -7.93 1.17
C THR A 50 8.63 -6.57 1.79
N SER A 51 7.68 -5.80 1.25
CA SER A 51 7.21 -4.56 1.86
C SER A 51 5.73 -4.32 1.56
N LEU A 52 5.06 -3.58 2.45
CA LEU A 52 3.70 -3.10 2.30
C LEU A 52 3.59 -1.77 3.03
N GLY A 53 3.28 -0.69 2.30
CA GLY A 53 3.23 0.65 2.90
C GLY A 53 2.26 1.58 2.18
N LEU A 54 1.72 2.55 2.92
CA LEU A 54 0.95 3.65 2.34
C LEU A 54 1.89 4.65 1.67
N ALA A 55 1.53 5.10 0.47
CA ALA A 55 2.28 6.08 -0.30
C ALA A 55 1.33 7.03 -1.05
N ILE A 56 1.90 8.03 -1.73
CA ILE A 56 1.18 8.86 -2.70
C ILE A 56 1.72 8.55 -4.09
N TYR A 57 0.84 8.10 -4.98
CA TYR A 57 1.12 7.91 -6.41
C TYR A 57 0.19 8.81 -7.20
N GLU A 58 0.74 9.67 -8.07
CA GLU A 58 -0.03 10.64 -8.87
C GLU A 58 -1.06 11.45 -8.06
N GLN A 59 -0.66 11.92 -6.87
CA GLN A 59 -1.50 12.68 -5.93
C GLN A 59 -2.62 11.87 -5.25
N VAL A 60 -2.71 10.56 -5.49
CA VAL A 60 -3.71 9.67 -4.89
C VAL A 60 -3.07 8.81 -3.79
N PRO A 61 -3.73 8.63 -2.62
CA PRO A 61 -3.30 7.65 -1.63
C PRO A 61 -3.37 6.21 -2.17
N VAL A 62 -2.28 5.48 -1.98
CA VAL A 62 -2.13 4.12 -2.48
C VAL A 62 -1.46 3.23 -1.45
N TRP A 63 -1.63 1.92 -1.63
CA TRP A 63 -0.75 0.90 -1.07
C TRP A 63 0.29 0.50 -2.09
N GLU A 64 1.57 0.61 -1.72
CA GLU A 64 2.67 0.00 -2.46
C GLU A 64 3.05 -1.33 -1.81
N VAL A 65 3.13 -2.37 -2.62
CA VAL A 65 3.50 -3.71 -2.18
C VAL A 65 4.64 -4.22 -3.02
N THR A 66 5.74 -4.59 -2.38
CA THR A 66 6.79 -5.37 -3.03
C THR A 66 6.72 -6.81 -2.57
N PHE A 67 6.98 -7.75 -3.49
CA PHE A 67 7.05 -9.16 -3.17
C PHE A 67 8.01 -9.90 -4.10
N THR A 68 8.54 -11.03 -3.63
CA THR A 68 9.24 -11.99 -4.48
C THR A 68 8.28 -13.07 -4.95
N ASP A 69 8.34 -13.39 -6.24
CA ASP A 69 7.62 -14.53 -6.80
C ASP A 69 8.34 -15.86 -6.50
N ARG A 70 7.80 -16.97 -7.00
CA ARG A 70 8.38 -18.31 -6.79
C ARG A 70 9.72 -18.51 -7.50
N GLN A 71 9.99 -17.75 -8.55
CA GLN A 71 11.25 -17.76 -9.30
C GLN A 71 12.32 -16.87 -8.64
N GLY A 72 11.91 -16.05 -7.66
CA GLY A 72 12.80 -15.18 -6.90
C GLY A 72 12.85 -13.75 -7.45
N ASN A 73 12.08 -13.42 -8.48
CA ASN A 73 12.08 -12.07 -9.03
C ASN A 73 11.32 -11.11 -8.10
N LEU A 74 11.84 -9.89 -7.96
CA LEU A 74 11.18 -8.83 -7.20
C LEU A 74 10.09 -8.18 -8.07
N ASN A 75 8.92 -7.95 -7.50
CA ASN A 75 7.77 -7.36 -8.16
C ASN A 75 7.22 -6.22 -7.28
N LEU A 76 6.68 -5.18 -7.91
CA LEU A 76 6.01 -4.05 -7.25
C LEU A 76 4.61 -3.87 -7.82
N ILE A 77 3.60 -3.81 -6.94
CA ILE A 77 2.24 -3.46 -7.30
C ILE A 77 1.78 -2.26 -6.46
N THR A 78 1.15 -1.30 -7.12
CA THR A 78 0.52 -0.13 -6.49
C THR A 78 -0.99 -0.25 -6.61
N PHE A 79 -1.69 -0.28 -5.48
CA PHE A 79 -3.15 -0.35 -5.40
C PHE A 79 -3.74 0.96 -4.89
N GLN A 80 -4.82 1.43 -5.50
CA GLN A 80 -5.60 2.54 -4.94
C GLN A 80 -6.08 2.18 -3.53
N PHE A 81 -5.90 3.12 -2.59
CA PHE A 81 -6.30 2.94 -1.20
C PHE A 81 -7.82 2.68 -1.08
N SER A 82 -8.62 3.35 -1.90
CA SER A 82 -10.08 3.34 -1.83
C SER A 82 -10.72 2.01 -2.19
N ASP A 83 -10.24 1.35 -3.25
CA ASP A 83 -10.95 0.21 -3.87
C ASP A 83 -10.04 -0.97 -4.23
N GLY A 84 -8.72 -0.86 -4.02
CA GLY A 84 -7.77 -1.91 -4.37
C GLY A 84 -7.50 -2.06 -5.86
N LYS A 85 -7.91 -1.11 -6.70
CA LYS A 85 -7.59 -1.14 -8.13
C LYS A 85 -6.08 -1.00 -8.32
N ALA A 86 -5.46 -1.92 -9.06
CA ALA A 86 -4.06 -1.81 -9.44
C ALA A 86 -3.89 -0.66 -10.45
N VAL A 87 -3.04 0.31 -10.12
CA VAL A 87 -2.73 1.47 -10.98
C VAL A 87 -1.31 1.44 -11.53
N ARG A 88 -0.45 0.59 -10.95
CA ARG A 88 0.90 0.35 -11.45
C ARG A 88 1.34 -1.06 -11.11
N THR A 89 1.98 -1.70 -12.08
CA THR A 89 2.59 -3.03 -11.94
C THR A 89 3.96 -2.99 -12.57
N ILE A 90 4.99 -3.38 -11.82
CA ILE A 90 6.34 -3.62 -12.32
C ILE A 90 6.71 -5.04 -11.95
N GLN A 91 7.12 -5.81 -12.95
CA GLN A 91 7.52 -7.20 -12.79
C GLN A 91 9.00 -7.36 -13.12
N HIS A 92 9.64 -8.29 -12.41
CA HIS A 92 11.04 -8.63 -12.61
C HIS A 92 11.99 -7.42 -12.48
N LEU A 93 11.85 -6.71 -11.36
CA LEU A 93 12.79 -5.67 -10.91
C LEU A 93 14.20 -6.23 -10.69
#